data_AF-A0A952MD87-F1
#
_entry.id   AF-A0A952MD87-F1
#
_cell.length_a   1.000
_cell.length_b   1.000
_cell.length_c   1.000
_cell.angle_alpha   90.00
_cell.angle_beta   90.00
_cell.angle_gamma   90.00
#
_symmetry.space_group_name_H-M   'P 1'
#
loop_
_entity.id
_entity.type
_entity.pdbx_description
1 polymer ?
#
loop_
_entity_poly.entity_id
_entity_poly.type
_entity_poly.pdbx_seq_one_letter_code
_entity_poly.pdbx_strand_id
1 'polypeptide(L)' 'MKLIDIILLSLAAFFVIIGIYETMAVGIGQAYTWVMVAAMLFLIYTYRKKGK' A
#
# COMPACT_ATOMS: atom_id res chain seq x y z
N MET A 1 15.09 5.66 -9.45
CA MET A 1 14.36 4.76 -8.54
C MET A 1 14.85 3.35 -8.82
N LYS A 2 15.28 2.57 -7.82
CA LYS A 2 15.71 1.19 -8.09
C LYS A 2 14.48 0.36 -8.45
N LEU A 3 14.64 -0.73 -9.21
CA LEU A 3 13.55 -1.64 -9.59
C LEU A 3 12.67 -2.03 -8.38
N ILE A 4 13.31 -2.27 -7.24
CA ILE A 4 12.64 -2.61 -5.98
C ILE A 4 11.73 -1.47 -5.47
N ASP A 5 12.13 -0.21 -5.66
CA ASP A 5 11.33 0.94 -5.22
C ASP A 5 10.06 1.09 -6.08
N ILE A 6 10.14 0.74 -7.37
CA ILE A 6 8.98 0.70 -8.28
C ILE A 6 8.04 -0.43 -7.88
N ILE A 7 8.56 -1.64 -7.65
CA ILE A 7 7.76 -2.79 -7.22
C ILE A 7 7.01 -2.49 -5.91
N LEU A 8 7.70 -1.89 -4.92
CA LEU A 8 7.10 -1.48 -3.65
C LEU A 8 5.95 -0.50 -3.85
N LEU A 9 6.16 0.52 -4.68
CA LEU A 9 5.14 1.53 -4.95
C LEU A 9 3.93 0.94 -5.70
N SER A 10 4.18 0.08 -6.69
CA SER A 10 3.13 -0.62 -7.43
C SER A 10 2.32 -1.56 -6.54
N LEU A 11 2.97 -2.31 -5.64
CA LEU A 11 2.28 -3.14 -4.66
C LEU A 11 1.43 -2.30 -3.71
N ALA A 12 1.97 -1.18 -3.20
CA ALA A 12 1.22 -0.28 -2.33
C ALA A 12 -0.04 0.24 -3.04
N ALA A 13 0.08 0.68 -4.30
CA ALA A 13 -1.05 1.15 -5.09
C ALA A 13 -2.10 0.04 -5.32
N PHE A 14 -1.66 -1.20 -5.59
CA PHE A 14 -2.55 -2.35 -5.73
C PHE A 14 -3.40 -2.58 -4.48
N PHE A 15 -2.78 -2.56 -3.29
CA PHE A 15 -3.53 -2.73 -2.03
C PHE A 15 -4.46 -1.55 -1.71
N VAL A 16 -4.11 -0.33 -2.12
CA VAL A 16 -5.05 0.81 -2.03
C VAL A 16 -6.30 0.57 -2.88
N ILE A 17 -6.14 0.08 -4.11
CA ILE A 17 -7.27 -0.20 -5.00
C ILE A 17 -8.19 -1.27 -4.39
N ILE A 18 -7.61 -2.34 -3.83
CA ILE A 18 -8.38 -3.36 -3.11
C ILE A 18 -9.09 -2.75 -1.90
N GLY A 19 -8.38 -1.95 -1.10
CA GLY A 19 -8.97 -1.30 0.07
C GLY A 19 -10.17 -0.42 -0.29
N ILE A 20 -10.09 0.33 -1.40
CA ILE A 20 -11.20 1.13 -1.91
C ILE A 20 -12.38 0.23 -2.30
N TYR A 21 -12.13 -0.82 -3.07
CA TYR A 21 -13.16 -1.78 -3.46
C TYR A 21 -13.84 -2.43 -2.25
N GLU A 22 -13.06 -2.94 -1.29
CA GLU A 22 -13.56 -3.58 -0.07
C GLU A 22 -14.35 -2.61 0.80
N THR A 23 -13.92 -1.34 0.88
CA THR A 23 -14.65 -0.30 1.61
C THR A 23 -16.05 -0.11 1.02
N MET A 24 -16.18 -0.18 -0.31
CA MET A 24 -17.46 -0.05 -1.01
C MET A 24 -18.30 -1.32 -0.94
N ALA A 25 -17.68 -2.50 -0.97
CA ALA A 25 -18.37 -3.79 -1.07
C ALA A 25 -18.79 -4.37 0.29
N VAL A 26 -17.90 -4.28 1.30
CA VAL A 26 -18.05 -4.98 2.59
C VAL A 26 -17.95 -4.02 3.78
N GLY A 27 -17.58 -2.76 3.53
CA GLY A 27 -17.43 -1.73 4.54
C GLY A 27 -16.02 -1.64 5.13
N ILE A 28 -15.84 -0.72 6.07
CA ILE A 28 -14.52 -0.30 6.57
C ILE A 28 -13.79 -1.42 7.35
N GLY A 29 -14.54 -2.31 8.01
CA GLY A 29 -13.96 -3.34 8.88
C GLY A 29 -12.98 -4.28 8.16
N GLN A 30 -13.39 -4.83 7.00
CA GLN A 30 -12.52 -5.70 6.19
C GLN A 30 -11.49 -4.90 5.38
N ALA A 31 -11.87 -3.72 4.90
CA ALA A 31 -10.98 -2.84 4.16
C ALA A 31 -9.75 -2.38 4.96
N TYR A 32 -9.88 -2.26 6.29
CA TYR A 32 -8.81 -1.84 7.19
C TYR A 32 -7.52 -2.63 6.99
N THR A 33 -7.62 -3.94 6.86
CA THR A 33 -6.45 -4.82 6.68
C THR A 33 -5.68 -4.47 5.42
N TRP A 34 -6.39 -4.28 4.30
CA TRP A 34 -5.78 -3.95 3.01
C TRP A 34 -5.17 -2.56 2.99
N VAL A 35 -5.85 -1.59 3.60
CA VAL A 35 -5.34 -0.22 3.75
C VAL A 35 -4.10 -0.19 4.63
N MET A 36 -4.04 -0.99 5.70
CA MET A 36 -2.85 -1.07 6.56
C MET A 36 -1.66 -1.70 5.86
N VAL A 37 -1.86 -2.75 5.05
CA VAL A 37 -0.79 -3.34 4.23
C VAL A 37 -0.26 -2.31 3.22
N ALA A 38 -1.14 -1.56 2.56
CA ALA A 38 -0.75 -0.50 1.65
C ALA A 38 0.09 0.59 2.36
N ALA A 39 -0.36 1.04 3.53
CA ALA A 39 0.34 2.04 4.33
C ALA A 39 1.72 1.56 4.77
N MET A 40 1.84 0.29 5.20
CA MET A 40 3.12 -0.31 5.60
C MET A 40 4.11 -0.35 4.42
N LEU A 41 3.66 -0.75 3.23
CA LEU A 41 4.50 -0.76 2.02
C LEU A 41 4.96 0.66 1.65
N PHE A 42 4.08 1.64 1.79
CA PHE A 42 4.41 3.05 1.53
C PHE A 42 5.42 3.61 2.54
N LEU A 43 5.30 3.23 3.82
CA LEU A 43 6.28 3.58 4.84
C LEU A 43 7.64 2.94 4.57
N ILE A 44 7.68 1.66 4.17
CA ILE A 44 8.92 0.98 3.78
C ILE A 44 9.56 1.66 2.58
N TYR A 45 8.78 2.02 1.56
CA TYR A 45 9.26 2.79 0.41
C TYR A 45 9.88 4.12 0.85
N THR A 46 9.18 4.86 1.70
CA THR A 46 9.61 6.18 2.19
C THR A 46 10.88 6.07 3.02
N TYR A 47 10.97 5.08 3.91
CA TYR A 47 12.15 4.81 4.72
C TYR A 47 13.37 4.48 3.85
N ARG A 48 13.20 3.60 2.85
CA ARG A 48 14.26 3.24 1.88
C ARG A 48 14.71 4.43 1.04
N LYS A 49 13.82 5.36 0.75
CA LYS A 49 14.13 6.57 -0.01
C LYS A 49 14.88 7.60 0.84
N LYS A 50 14.57 7.69 2.14
CA LYS A 50 15.20 8.63 3.09
C LYS A 50 16.59 8.19 3.57
N GLY A 51 16.87 6.88 3.53
CA GLY A 51 18.18 6.31 3.88
C GLY A 51 19.24 6.36 2.75
N LYS A 52 18.95 7.00 1.62
CA LYS A 52 19.89 7.32 0.54
C LYS A 52 19.99 8.82 0.38
#